data_AF-A0A933YQ62-F1
#
_entry.id   AF-A0A933YQ62-F1
#
_cell.length_a   1.000
_cell.length_b   1.000
_cell.length_c   1.000
_cell.angle_alpha   90.00
_cell.angle_beta   90.00
_cell.angle_gamma   90.00
#
_symmetry.space_group_name_H-M   'P 1'
#
loop_
_entity.id
_entity.type
_entity.pdbx_description
1 polymer ?
#
loop_
_entity_poly.entity_id
_entity_poly.type
_entity_poly.pdbx_seq_one_letter_code
_entity_poly.pdbx_strand_id
1 'polypeptide(L)' 'MKKIIRTISIEELLENHPGSVQFLIKRNLPCLVCGEPSWGTLEELACEKEYGEQEIDMLVRDMNAQLVEGEEA' A
#
# COMPACT_ATOMS: atom_id res chain seq x y z
N MET A 1 11.82 9.16 -5.50
CA MET A 1 10.99 7.98 -5.19
C MET A 1 11.27 7.53 -3.77
N LYS A 2 10.25 7.47 -2.91
CA LYS A 2 10.39 6.98 -1.52
C LYS A 2 10.19 5.47 -1.49
N LYS A 3 11.03 4.74 -0.74
CA LYS A 3 10.92 3.30 -0.57
C LYS A 3 9.66 2.96 0.24
N ILE A 4 8.88 2.01 -0.25
CA ILE A 4 7.65 1.57 0.42
C ILE A 4 8.04 0.53 1.49
N ILE A 5 7.51 0.68 2.72
CA ILE A 5 7.74 -0.23 3.84
C ILE A 5 6.41 -0.54 4.52
N ARG A 6 6.28 -1.67 5.23
CA ARG A 6 5.02 -2.07 5.87
C ARG A 6 4.48 -1.06 6.90
N THR A 7 5.38 -0.30 7.53
CA THR A 7 5.02 0.76 8.49
C THR A 7 4.74 2.11 7.84
N ILE A 8 4.69 2.18 6.50
CA ILE A 8 4.35 3.42 5.79
C ILE A 8 2.88 3.74 6.03
N SER A 9 2.56 5.00 6.31
CA SER A 9 1.18 5.47 6.36
C SER A 9 0.58 5.43 4.96
N ILE A 10 -0.69 5.04 4.84
CA ILE A 10 -1.37 5.03 3.55
C ILE A 10 -1.39 6.44 2.94
N GLU A 11 -1.57 7.49 3.76
CA GLU A 11 -1.47 8.89 3.31
C GLU A 11 -0.14 9.18 2.62
N GLU A 12 0.97 8.88 3.29
CA GLU A 12 2.31 9.11 2.76
C GLU A 12 2.56 8.28 1.49
N LEU A 13 2.09 7.03 1.48
CA LEU A 13 2.17 6.16 0.31
C LEU A 13 1.42 6.77 -0.88
N LEU A 14 0.22 7.30 -0.68
CA LEU A 14 -0.59 7.91 -1.73
C LEU A 14 0.01 9.23 -2.23
N GLU A 15 0.55 10.05 -1.33
CA GLU A 15 1.22 11.31 -1.67
C GLU A 15 2.47 11.07 -2.52
N ASN A 16 3.27 10.06 -2.17
CA ASN A 16 4.49 9.73 -2.91
C ASN A 16 4.20 8.90 -4.16
N HIS A 17 3.18 8.04 -4.11
CA HIS A 17 2.86 7.04 -5.12
C HIS A 17 1.34 6.96 -5.35
N PRO A 18 0.74 7.91 -6.09
CA PRO A 18 -0.71 7.91 -6.34
C PRO A 18 -1.19 6.67 -7.11
N GLY A 19 -0.30 6.01 -7.87
CA GLY A 19 -0.58 4.73 -8.53
C GLY A 19 -0.82 3.55 -7.57
N SER A 20 -0.41 3.68 -6.29
CA SER A 20 -0.64 2.65 -5.27
C SER A 20 -2.12 2.43 -4.99
N VAL A 21 -2.99 3.43 -5.19
CA VAL A 21 -4.46 3.29 -5.06
C VAL A 21 -4.97 2.10 -5.87
N GLN A 22 -4.63 2.05 -7.16
CA GLN A 22 -5.08 1.00 -8.07
C GLN A 22 -4.58 -0.38 -7.63
N PHE A 23 -3.36 -0.42 -7.10
CA PHE A 23 -2.72 -1.63 -6.64
C PHE A 23 -3.39 -2.19 -5.37
N LEU A 24 -3.75 -1.32 -4.42
CA LEU A 24 -4.48 -1.66 -3.22
C LEU A 24 -5.90 -2.13 -3.55
N ILE A 25 -6.62 -1.42 -4.44
CA ILE A 25 -7.97 -1.80 -4.89
C ILE A 25 -7.96 -3.19 -5.53
N LYS A 26 -7.00 -3.49 -6.42
CA LYS A 26 -6.85 -4.83 -7.04
C LYS A 26 -6.69 -5.96 -6.00
N ARG A 27 -6.15 -5.63 -4.82
CA ARG A 27 -5.91 -6.57 -3.72
C ARG A 27 -7.00 -6.54 -2.66
N ASN A 28 -8.16 -5.96 -2.94
CA ASN A 28 -9.26 -5.82 -1.97
C ASN A 28 -8.87 -5.04 -0.71
N LEU A 29 -7.91 -4.11 -0.83
CA LEU A 29 -7.53 -3.13 0.19
C LEU A 29 -8.13 -1.76 -0.18
N PRO A 30 -9.45 -1.52 0.02
CA PRO A 30 -10.06 -0.25 -0.32
C PRO A 30 -9.55 0.85 0.63
N CYS A 31 -8.78 1.78 0.08
CA CYS A 31 -8.25 2.94 0.80
C CYS A 31 -9.22 4.14 0.86
N LEU A 32 -10.48 3.98 0.44
CA LEU A 32 -11.49 5.03 0.42
C LEU A 32 -12.83 4.47 0.90
N VAL A 33 -13.08 4.54 2.21
CA VAL A 33 -14.40 4.27 2.79
C VAL A 33 -14.83 5.49 3.59
N CYS A 34 -15.85 6.16 3.06
CA CYS A 34 -16.81 7.00 3.77
C CYS A 34 -16.29 7.88 4.93
N GLY A 35 -15.83 9.10 4.60
CA GLY A 35 -16.11 10.28 5.43
C GLY A 35 -15.06 10.74 6.45
N GLU A 36 -14.25 9.84 7.05
CA GLU A 36 -13.20 10.23 8.01
C GLU A 36 -11.93 9.37 7.82
N PRO A 37 -10.76 9.97 7.52
CA PRO A 37 -9.54 9.21 7.25
C PRO A 37 -8.90 8.77 8.56
N SER A 38 -9.28 7.60 9.08
CA SER A 38 -8.40 6.86 9.99
C SER A 38 -7.62 5.84 9.17
N TRP A 39 -6.72 6.35 8.32
CA TRP A 39 -5.82 5.49 7.55
C TRP A 39 -4.56 5.25 8.37
N GLY A 40 -4.43 4.05 8.92
CA GLY A 40 -3.24 3.63 9.64
C GLY A 40 -2.05 3.38 8.71
N THR A 41 -1.21 2.42 9.09
CA THR A 41 -0.11 1.96 8.24
C THR A 41 -0.56 0.88 7.26
N LEU A 42 0.26 0.61 6.25
CA LEU A 42 0.03 -0.49 5.31
C LEU A 42 -0.11 -1.84 6.03
N GLU A 43 0.68 -2.06 7.07
CA GLU A 43 0.61 -3.24 7.94
C GLU A 43 -0.76 -3.35 8.63
N GLU A 44 -1.25 -2.28 9.24
CA GLU A 44 -2.57 -2.26 9.90
C GLU A 44 -3.69 -2.59 8.89
N LEU A 45 -3.68 -1.95 7.72
CA LEU A 45 -4.67 -2.17 6.66
C LEU A 45 -4.66 -3.63 6.16
N ALA A 46 -3.47 -4.21 6.03
CA ALA A 46 -3.30 -5.59 5.63
C ALA A 46 -3.74 -6.55 6.74
N CYS A 47 -3.39 -6.26 7.99
CA CYS A 47 -3.80 -7.01 9.18
C CYS A 47 -5.34 -7.06 9.32
N GLU A 48 -6.04 -5.94 9.07
CA GLU A 48 -7.51 -5.89 9.04
C GLU A 48 -8.13 -6.83 7.99
N LYS A 49 -7.37 -7.15 6.94
CA LYS A 49 -7.75 -8.10 5.89
C LYS A 49 -7.21 -9.51 6.12
N GLU A 50 -6.75 -9.80 7.34
CA GLU A 50 -6.19 -11.09 7.74
C GLU A 50 -4.90 -11.46 6.98
N TYR A 51 -4.18 -10.48 6.42
CA TYR A 51 -2.89 -10.74 5.80
C TYR A 51 -1.86 -11.12 6.87
N GLY A 52 -1.13 -12.21 6.61
CA GLY A 52 0.01 -12.59 7.43
C GLY A 52 1.25 -11.73 7.14
N GLU A 53 2.22 -11.72 8.05
CA GLU A 53 3.48 -10.97 7.91
C GLU A 53 4.20 -11.26 6.58
N GLN A 54 4.16 -12.51 6.12
CA GLN A 54 4.77 -12.92 4.85
C GLN A 54 4.07 -12.30 3.65
N GLU A 55 2.74 -12.22 3.67
CA GLU A 55 1.99 -11.60 2.58
C GLU A 55 2.20 -10.09 2.56
N ILE A 56 2.30 -9.45 3.73
CA ILE A 56 2.64 -8.03 3.84
C ILE A 56 4.03 -7.77 3.26
N ASP A 57 5.00 -8.64 3.52
CA ASP A 57 6.34 -8.52 2.95
C ASP A 57 6.33 -8.65 1.42
N MET A 58 5.60 -9.64 0.89
CA MET A 58 5.40 -9.81 -0.55
C MET A 58 4.67 -8.61 -1.18
N LEU A 59 3.66 -8.07 -0.49
CA LEU A 59 2.92 -6.89 -0.90
C LEU A 59 3.85 -5.69 -1.05
N VAL A 60 4.61 -5.37 0.01
CA VAL A 60 5.58 -4.27 0.02
C VAL A 60 6.61 -4.45 -1.09
N ARG A 61 7.09 -5.68 -1.29
CA ARG A 61 8.07 -5.99 -2.33
C ARG A 61 7.51 -5.76 -3.73
N ASP A 62 6.31 -6.25 -4.02
CA ASP A 62 5.66 -6.06 -5.32
C ASP A 62 5.31 -4.58 -5.56
N MET A 63 4.92 -3.85 -4.51
CA MET A 63 4.72 -2.39 -4.58
C MET A 63 6.00 -1.65 -4.92
N ASN A 64 7.13 -1.99 -4.29
CA ASN A 64 8.41 -1.36 -4.65
C ASN A 64 8.78 -1.71 -6.11
N ALA A 65 8.65 -2.97 -6.53
CA ALA A 65 8.98 -3.37 -7.88
C ALA A 65 8.12 -2.66 -8.94
N GLN A 66 6.81 -2.48 -8.70
CA GLN A 66 5.90 -1.87 -9.67
C GLN A 66 5.82 -0.34 -9.59
N LEU A 67 5.98 0.26 -8.41
CA LEU A 67 5.80 1.71 -8.20
C LEU A 67 7.12 2.47 -8.04
N VAL A 68 8.18 1.83 -7.55
CA VAL A 68 9.50 2.46 -7.38
C VAL A 68 10.41 2.14 -8.55
N GLU A 69 10.37 0.91 -9.06
CA GLU A 69 11.21 0.45 -10.18
C GLU A 69 10.47 0.45 -11.55
N GLY A 70 9.19 0.85 -11.55
CA GLY A 70 8.30 0.81 -12.73
C GLY A 70 8.39 1.98 -13.71
N GLU A 71 9.54 2.62 -13.86
CA GLU A 71 9.81 3.54 -14.99
C GLU A 71 10.82 2.89 -15.93
N GLU A 72 10.38 1.86 -16.67
CA GLU A 72 10.87 1.46 -18.01
C GLU A 72 10.07 0.24 -18.51
N ALA A 73 8.97 0.49 -19.21
CA ALA A 73 8.44 -0.36 -20.29
C ALA A 73 7.59 0.47 -21.26
#